data_AF-A0A836P1C4-F1
#
_entry.id   AF-A0A836P1C4-F1
#
_cell.length_a   1.000
_cell.length_b   1.000
_cell.length_c   1.000
_cell.angle_alpha   90.00
_cell.angle_beta   90.00
_cell.angle_gamma   90.00
#
_symmetry.space_group_name_H-M   'P 1'
#
loop_
_entity.id
_entity.type
_entity.pdbx_description
1 polymer ?
#
loop_
_entity_poly.entity_id
_entity_poly.type
_entity_poly.pdbx_seq_one_letter_code
_entity_poly.pdbx_strand_id
1 'polypeptide(L)'
;MVDKLDIAARRDELEGFYTFRRIVELRVAPVGGAFDVDHLKEINRRIFQDLPGLGFDDVTPGRFRDAVPAGVDWVKHRQLETANVTSHVCYSDMDAKAIGRLGETLERADPKRLRQMKTG
;
A
#
# COMPACT_ATOMS: atom_id res chain seq x y z
N MET A 1 -9.01 30.74 6.34
CA MET A 1 -7.88 29.92 5.88
C MET A 1 -7.98 28.61 6.64
N VAL A 2 -8.17 27.49 5.96
CA VAL A 2 -8.07 26.16 6.58
C VAL A 2 -6.57 25.86 6.66
N ASP A 3 -6.08 25.53 7.85
CA ASP A 3 -4.65 25.25 8.06
C ASP A 3 -4.25 23.93 7.39
N LYS A 4 -3.02 23.80 6.89
CA LYS A 4 -2.53 22.57 6.25
C LYS A 4 -2.57 21.36 7.20
N LEU A 5 -2.39 21.60 8.49
CA LEU A 5 -2.53 20.59 9.56
C LEU A 5 -3.94 20.01 9.61
N ASP A 6 -4.97 20.84 9.38
CA ASP A 6 -6.38 20.43 9.38
C ASP A 6 -6.69 19.52 8.18
N ILE A 7 -6.10 19.82 7.01
CA ILE A 7 -6.26 19.00 5.80
C ILE A 7 -5.58 17.62 5.95
N ALA A 8 -4.36 17.58 6.50
CA ALA A 8 -3.64 16.33 6.71
C ALA A 8 -4.32 15.44 7.76
N ALA A 9 -4.71 16.02 8.91
CA ALA A 9 -5.44 15.30 9.94
C ALA A 9 -6.79 14.75 9.41
N ARG A 10 -7.49 15.56 8.59
CA ARG A 10 -8.74 15.13 7.96
C ARG A 10 -8.53 14.01 6.95
N ARG A 11 -7.43 14.04 6.17
CA ARG A 11 -7.06 12.95 5.27
C ARG A 11 -6.83 11.65 6.04
N ASP A 12 -6.02 11.68 7.08
CA ASP A 12 -5.70 10.48 7.88
C ASP A 12 -6.95 9.90 8.56
N GLU A 13 -7.84 10.75 9.07
CA GLU A 13 -9.12 10.33 9.66
C GLU A 13 -10.01 9.63 8.61
N LEU A 14 -10.19 10.24 7.45
CA LEU A 14 -11.00 9.67 6.37
C LEU A 14 -10.38 8.39 5.81
N GLU A 15 -9.07 8.38 5.58
CA GLU A 15 -8.35 7.18 5.14
C GLU A 15 -8.52 6.04 6.13
N GLY A 16 -8.29 6.29 7.43
CA GLY A 16 -8.50 5.29 8.48
C GLY A 16 -9.93 4.76 8.53
N PHE A 17 -10.92 5.65 8.47
CA PHE A 17 -12.33 5.28 8.51
C PHE A 17 -12.74 4.36 7.34
N TYR A 18 -12.41 4.74 6.11
CA TYR A 18 -12.82 3.99 4.92
C TYR A 18 -12.02 2.70 4.75
N THR A 19 -10.70 2.75 4.91
CA THR A 19 -9.85 1.56 4.76
C THR A 19 -10.21 0.48 5.79
N PHE A 20 -10.53 0.85 7.04
CA PHE A 20 -11.04 -0.09 8.04
C PHE A 20 -12.30 -0.83 7.58
N ARG A 21 -13.29 -0.09 7.06
CA ARG A 21 -14.53 -0.66 6.54
C ARG A 21 -14.25 -1.63 5.39
N ARG A 22 -13.38 -1.26 4.45
CA ARG A 22 -13.02 -2.11 3.31
C ARG A 22 -12.25 -3.37 3.72
N ILE A 23 -11.40 -3.29 4.74
CA ILE A 23 -10.74 -4.47 5.33
C ILE A 23 -11.76 -5.41 5.94
N VAL A 24 -12.77 -4.89 6.66
CA VAL A 24 -13.85 -5.72 7.22
C VAL A 24 -14.66 -6.38 6.10
N GLU A 25 -15.01 -5.65 5.05
CA GLU A 25 -15.70 -6.20 3.88
C GLU A 25 -14.88 -7.30 3.19
N LEU A 26 -13.56 -7.11 3.05
CA LEU A 26 -12.66 -8.12 2.48
C LEU A 26 -12.56 -9.40 3.33
N ARG A 27 -12.82 -9.33 4.64
CA ARG A 27 -12.90 -10.55 5.47
C ARG A 27 -14.17 -11.36 5.17
N VAL A 28 -15.26 -10.69 4.80
CA VAL A 28 -16.54 -11.34 4.45
C VAL A 28 -16.53 -11.82 2.99
N ALA A 29 -16.04 -10.98 2.08
CA ALA A 29 -15.98 -11.21 0.64
C ALA A 29 -14.54 -11.01 0.13
N PRO A 30 -13.65 -12.00 0.39
CA PRO A 30 -12.25 -11.89 -0.02
C PRO A 30 -12.11 -11.86 -1.54
N VAL A 31 -11.03 -11.25 -2.01
CA VAL A 31 -10.63 -11.36 -3.42
C VAL A 31 -10.18 -12.81 -3.65
N GLY A 32 -10.86 -13.52 -4.54
CA GLY A 32 -10.42 -14.83 -5.02
C GLY A 32 -9.37 -14.71 -6.11
N GLY A 33 -8.58 -15.75 -6.34
CA GLY A 33 -7.56 -15.79 -7.39
C GLY A 33 -6.28 -16.52 -6.95
N ALA A 34 -5.27 -16.48 -7.80
CA ALA A 34 -3.92 -16.91 -7.45
C ALA A 34 -3.22 -15.82 -6.63
N PHE A 35 -2.26 -16.20 -5.79
CA PHE A 35 -1.48 -15.24 -5.00
C PHE A 35 -0.41 -14.59 -5.90
N ASP A 36 -0.83 -13.65 -6.73
CA ASP A 36 -0.02 -12.99 -7.75
C ASP A 36 -0.12 -11.45 -7.68
N VAL A 37 0.57 -10.77 -8.59
CA VAL A 37 0.62 -9.31 -8.64
C VAL A 37 -0.77 -8.69 -8.82
N ASP A 38 -1.61 -9.27 -9.68
CA ASP A 38 -2.94 -8.72 -9.97
C ASP A 38 -3.89 -8.93 -8.80
N HIS A 39 -3.77 -10.06 -8.08
CA HIS A 39 -4.49 -10.29 -6.83
C HIS A 39 -4.15 -9.26 -5.76
N LEU A 40 -2.86 -8.97 -5.57
CA LEU A 40 -2.42 -7.94 -4.62
C LEU A 40 -2.87 -6.52 -5.02
N LYS A 41 -2.84 -6.21 -6.33
CA LYS A 41 -3.37 -4.94 -6.85
C LYS A 41 -4.87 -4.82 -6.64
N GLU A 42 -5.64 -5.88 -6.83
CA GLU A 42 -7.09 -5.84 -6.60
C GLU A 42 -7.43 -5.69 -5.10
N ILE A 43 -6.69 -6.36 -4.21
CA ILE A 43 -6.82 -6.13 -2.76
C ILE A 43 -6.53 -4.67 -2.43
N ASN A 44 -5.42 -4.12 -2.91
CA ASN A 44 -5.07 -2.71 -2.71
C ASN A 44 -6.17 -1.77 -3.26
N ARG A 45 -6.65 -2.05 -4.48
CA ARG A 45 -7.72 -1.27 -5.12
C ARG A 45 -8.94 -1.19 -4.23
N ARG A 46 -9.40 -2.33 -3.68
CA ARG A 46 -10.59 -2.39 -2.80
C ARG A 46 -10.38 -1.67 -1.47
N ILE A 47 -9.19 -1.74 -0.88
CA ILE A 47 -8.90 -1.08 0.39
C ILE A 47 -8.99 0.44 0.25
N PHE A 48 -8.44 1.00 -0.84
CA PHE A 48 -8.31 2.44 -1.03
C PHE A 48 -9.33 3.05 -2.01
N GLN A 49 -10.35 2.29 -2.44
CA GLN A 49 -11.26 2.69 -3.53
C GLN A 49 -12.04 3.99 -3.29
N ASP A 50 -12.27 4.36 -2.02
CA ASP A 50 -13.09 5.53 -1.68
C ASP A 50 -12.31 6.85 -1.74
N LEU A 51 -10.97 6.81 -1.58
CA LEU A 51 -10.17 8.03 -1.41
C LEU A 51 -10.26 9.00 -2.59
N PRO A 52 -10.19 8.56 -3.85
CA PRO A 52 -10.36 9.47 -4.99
C PRO A 52 -11.71 10.21 -4.95
N GLY A 53 -12.79 9.50 -4.59
CA GLY A 53 -14.13 10.09 -4.47
C GLY A 53 -14.31 11.09 -3.32
N LEU A 54 -13.36 11.14 -2.39
CA LEU A 54 -13.33 12.09 -1.26
C LEU A 54 -12.48 13.33 -1.55
N GLY A 55 -11.97 13.48 -2.79
CA GLY A 55 -11.12 14.60 -3.20
C GLY A 55 -9.62 14.35 -3.02
N PHE A 56 -9.20 13.10 -2.79
CA PHE A 56 -7.78 12.70 -2.75
C PHE A 56 -7.35 12.12 -4.10
N ASP A 57 -7.34 12.96 -5.14
CA ASP A 57 -7.10 12.56 -6.53
C ASP A 57 -5.67 12.03 -6.78
N ASP A 58 -4.73 12.31 -5.87
CA ASP A 58 -3.36 11.77 -5.89
C ASP A 58 -3.30 10.28 -5.57
N VAL A 59 -4.36 9.71 -5.00
CA VAL A 59 -4.44 8.28 -4.67
C VAL A 59 -4.86 7.50 -5.91
N THR A 60 -4.07 6.49 -6.27
CA THR A 60 -4.31 5.62 -7.43
C THR A 60 -4.44 4.15 -7.02
N PRO A 61 -5.59 3.72 -6.46
CA PRO A 61 -5.76 2.38 -5.91
C PRO A 61 -5.49 1.27 -6.94
N GLY A 62 -4.76 0.23 -6.53
CA GLY A 62 -4.42 -0.92 -7.37
C GLY A 62 -3.37 -0.65 -8.45
N ARG A 63 -2.69 0.50 -8.40
CA ARG A 63 -1.58 0.82 -9.29
C ARG A 63 -0.26 0.80 -8.52
N PHE A 64 0.80 0.40 -9.22
CA PHE A 64 2.14 0.69 -8.74
C PHE A 64 2.38 2.20 -8.78
N ARG A 65 3.31 2.66 -7.95
CA ARG A 65 3.83 4.01 -8.06
C ARG A 65 4.61 4.14 -9.38
N ASP A 66 4.71 5.35 -9.89
CA ASP A 66 5.55 5.62 -11.05
C ASP A 66 7.00 5.26 -10.75
N ALA A 67 7.70 4.75 -11.78
CA ALA A 67 9.11 4.45 -11.67
C ALA A 67 9.92 5.73 -11.39
N VAL A 68 10.93 5.62 -10.52
CA VAL A 68 11.88 6.71 -10.28
C VAL A 68 13.10 6.59 -11.20
N PRO A 69 13.89 7.66 -11.40
CA PRO A 69 15.09 7.62 -12.22
C PRO A 69 16.09 6.54 -11.77
N ALA A 70 16.89 6.03 -12.71
CA ALA A 70 17.90 5.02 -12.42
C ALA A 70 18.88 5.48 -11.33
N GLY A 71 19.13 4.60 -10.36
CA GLY A 71 19.98 4.89 -9.19
C GLY A 71 19.28 5.61 -8.04
N VAL A 72 17.95 5.81 -8.14
CA VAL A 72 17.11 6.36 -7.07
C VAL A 72 16.10 5.30 -6.64
N ASP A 73 15.79 5.24 -5.35
CA ASP A 73 14.71 4.41 -4.81
C ASP A 73 13.51 5.27 -4.41
N TRP A 74 12.32 4.69 -4.44
CA TRP A 74 11.20 5.25 -3.68
C TRP A 74 11.53 5.24 -2.19
N VAL A 75 11.50 6.41 -1.57
CA VAL A 75 11.69 6.56 -0.11
C VAL A 75 10.39 7.02 0.54
N LYS A 76 9.93 6.29 1.56
CA LYS A 76 8.90 6.80 2.48
C LYS A 76 9.58 7.44 3.67
N HIS A 77 9.27 8.71 3.88
CA HIS A 77 9.66 9.46 5.06
C HIS A 77 8.60 9.24 6.14
N ARG A 78 9.01 8.79 7.32
CA ARG A 78 8.14 8.72 8.49
C ARG A 78 8.77 9.47 9.65
N GLN A 79 8.05 10.42 10.21
CA GLN A 79 8.42 10.99 11.50
C GLN A 79 8.01 10.01 12.60
N LEU A 80 8.95 9.63 13.46
CA LEU A 80 8.68 8.80 14.62
C LEU A 80 8.25 9.70 15.78
N GLU A 81 6.97 9.64 16.13
CA GLU A 81 6.34 10.51 17.13
C GLU A 81 7.07 10.52 18.48
N THR A 82 7.62 9.37 18.89
CA THR A 82 8.29 9.20 20.19
C THR A 82 9.75 9.66 20.22
N ALA A 83 10.40 9.75 19.06
CA ALA A 83 11.84 10.02 18.98
C ALA A 83 12.16 11.36 18.30
N ASN A 84 11.18 12.02 17.69
CA ASN A 84 11.36 13.18 16.82
C ASN A 84 12.47 12.98 15.76
N VAL A 85 12.63 11.74 15.29
CA VAL A 85 13.56 11.35 14.23
C VAL A 85 12.77 10.97 12.99
N THR A 86 13.24 11.39 11.82
CA THR A 86 12.72 10.93 10.52
C THR A 86 13.39 9.63 10.12
N SER A 87 12.61 8.56 10.01
CA SER A 87 13.03 7.30 9.43
C SER A 87 12.79 7.32 7.91
N HIS A 88 13.79 6.85 7.17
CA HIS A 88 13.75 6.70 5.72
C HIS A 88 13.64 5.22 5.38
N VAL A 89 12.52 4.83 4.77
CA VAL A 89 12.33 3.45 4.30
C VAL A 89 12.46 3.45 2.78
N CYS A 90 13.58 2.91 2.29
CA CYS A 90 13.80 2.68 0.86
C CYS A 90 13.02 1.44 0.43
N TYR A 91 12.27 1.57 -0.67
CA TYR A 91 11.52 0.47 -1.27
C TYR A 91 12.27 -0.07 -2.49
N SER A 92 11.97 0.48 -3.65
CA SER A 92 12.54 0.10 -4.95
C SER A 92 12.31 1.24 -5.94
N ASP A 93 13.12 1.25 -6.97
CA ASP A 93 12.96 2.01 -8.21
C ASP A 93 11.58 1.88 -8.90
N MET A 94 10.78 0.85 -8.59
CA MET A 94 9.47 0.55 -9.20
C MET A 94 9.51 0.38 -10.73
N ASP A 95 10.68 0.05 -11.27
CA ASP A 95 10.85 -0.20 -12.69
C ASP A 95 10.26 -1.56 -13.11
N ALA A 96 10.22 -1.82 -14.43
CA ALA A 96 9.71 -3.08 -14.95
C ALA A 96 10.48 -4.29 -14.41
N LYS A 97 11.77 -4.13 -14.13
CA LYS A 97 12.62 -5.20 -13.58
C LYS A 97 12.23 -5.51 -12.13
N ALA A 98 11.93 -4.51 -11.31
CA ALA A 98 11.49 -4.65 -9.94
C ALA A 98 10.11 -5.28 -9.85
N ILE A 99 9.18 -4.84 -10.70
CA ILE A 99 7.85 -5.45 -10.81
C ILE A 99 7.98 -6.92 -11.28
N GLY A 100 8.87 -7.22 -12.22
CA GLY A 100 9.17 -8.58 -12.64
C GLY A 100 9.69 -9.46 -11.50
N ARG A 101 10.66 -8.98 -10.71
CA ARG A 101 11.17 -9.69 -9.53
C ARG A 101 10.08 -9.98 -8.48
N LEU A 102 9.14 -9.06 -8.31
CA LEU A 102 7.97 -9.29 -7.45
C LEU A 102 7.13 -10.45 -7.98
N GLY A 103 6.81 -10.45 -9.28
CA GLY A 103 6.09 -11.56 -9.92
C GLY A 103 6.76 -12.92 -9.68
N GLU A 104 8.04 -13.03 -9.99
CA GLU A 104 8.81 -14.27 -9.78
C GLU A 104 8.83 -14.71 -8.30
N THR A 105 8.85 -13.75 -7.37
CA THR A 105 8.82 -14.03 -5.93
C THR A 105 7.47 -14.59 -5.51
N LEU A 106 6.37 -14.02 -6.02
CA LEU A 106 5.02 -14.47 -5.71
C LEU A 106 4.72 -15.85 -6.31
N GLU A 107 5.19 -16.12 -7.53
CA GLU A 107 5.06 -17.45 -8.15
C GLU A 107 5.73 -18.57 -7.32
N ARG A 108 6.85 -18.25 -6.66
CA ARG A 108 7.58 -19.18 -5.79
C ARG A 108 7.02 -19.23 -4.37
N ALA A 109 6.13 -18.32 -4.00
CA ALA A 109 5.53 -18.30 -2.68
C ALA A 109 4.56 -19.47 -2.51
N ASP A 110 4.58 -20.08 -1.34
CA ASP A 110 3.56 -21.07 -0.94
C ASP A 110 2.71 -20.47 0.19
N PRO A 111 1.53 -19.90 -0.13
CA PRO A 111 0.65 -19.31 0.87
C PRO A 111 0.25 -20.27 1.99
N LYS A 112 0.13 -21.58 1.70
CA LYS A 112 -0.23 -22.59 2.72
C LYS A 112 0.89 -22.74 3.73
N ARG A 113 2.13 -22.78 3.26
CA ARG A 113 3.32 -22.85 4.12
C ARG A 113 3.55 -21.54 4.88
N LEU A 114 3.38 -20.40 4.23
CA LEU A 114 3.52 -19.07 4.87
C LEU A 114 2.54 -18.90 6.04
N ARG A 115 1.30 -19.39 5.91
CA ARG A 115 0.30 -19.35 6.99
C ARG A 115 0.71 -20.13 8.24
N GLN A 116 1.60 -21.12 8.11
CA GLN A 116 2.05 -21.97 9.21
C GLN A 116 3.33 -21.46 9.88
N MET A 117 3.96 -20.43 9.32
CA MET A 117 5.17 -19.85 9.92
C MET A 117 4.81 -19.18 11.24
N LYS A 118 5.53 -19.53 12.31
CA LYS A 118 5.43 -18.83 13.58
C LYS A 118 6.01 -17.42 13.39
N THR A 119 5.20 -16.40 13.67
CA THR A 119 5.73 -15.05 13.91
C THR A 119 6.45 -15.11 15.26
N GLY A 120 7.79 -15.04 15.21
CA GLY A 120 8.63 -14.94 16.41
C GLY A 120 8.49 -13.62 17.12
#